data_AF-X1E615-F1
#
_entry.id   AF-X1E615-F1
#
_cell.length_a   1.000
_cell.length_b   1.000
_cell.length_c   1.000
_cell.angle_alpha   90.00
_cell.angle_beta   90.00
_cell.angle_gamma   90.00
#
_symmetry.space_group_name_H-M   'P 1'
#
loop_
_entity.id
_entity.type
_entity.pdbx_description
1 polymer ?
#
loop_
_entity_poly.entity_id
_entity_poly.type
_entity_poly.pdbx_seq_one_letter_code
_entity_poly.pdbx_strand_id
1 'polypeptide(L)'
;MPTIRVSSTVPIGGTVANVLAGSQFEFLARPSIVQVFCVQDLADLAEIEVFFGQELQLPQSPVTQAVAGLGPNVPDDEIVNDIGAPGDRLVVRLVETGAAAVALVRTMVKITPL
;
A
#
# COMPACT_ATOMS: atom_id res chain seq x y z
N MET A 1 -17.02 -5.68 4.69
CA MET A 1 -15.63 -5.78 4.20
C MET A 1 -15.03 -4.39 4.30
N PRO A 2 -14.10 -4.13 5.24
CA PRO A 2 -13.51 -2.80 5.39
C PRO A 2 -12.67 -2.45 4.16
N THR A 3 -12.76 -1.19 3.74
CA THR A 3 -11.91 -0.58 2.73
C THR A 3 -11.22 0.60 3.38
N ILE A 4 -9.90 0.54 3.47
CA ILE A 4 -9.06 1.56 4.05
C ILE A 4 -8.50 2.40 2.90
N ARG A 5 -8.53 3.73 3.04
CA ARG A 5 -7.93 4.67 2.09
C ARG A 5 -7.02 5.63 2.86
N VAL A 6 -5.75 5.65 2.51
CA VAL A 6 -4.72 6.49 3.16
C VAL A 6 -3.97 7.25 2.08
N SER A 7 -3.65 8.50 2.36
CA SER A 7 -2.69 9.29 1.59
C SER A 7 -1.44 9.47 2.43
N SER A 8 -0.29 9.08 1.88
CA SER A 8 1.00 9.11 2.56
C SER A 8 1.95 10.01 1.80
N THR A 9 2.61 10.93 2.51
CA THR A 9 3.74 11.69 1.97
C THR A 9 5.02 10.93 2.27
N VAL A 10 5.78 10.61 1.22
CA VAL A 10 7.08 9.95 1.34
C VAL A 10 8.17 11.02 1.18
N PRO A 11 8.97 11.30 2.22
CA PRO A 11 10.00 12.33 2.14
C PRO A 11 11.07 11.96 1.09
N ILE A 12 11.75 12.97 0.56
CA ILE A 12 12.80 12.82 -0.48
C ILE A 12 13.88 11.84 0.00
N GLY A 13 14.13 10.79 -0.78
CA GLY A 13 15.06 9.70 -0.47
C GLY A 13 14.69 8.90 0.78
N GLY A 14 13.47 9.06 1.27
CA GLY A 14 12.99 8.47 2.53
C GLY A 14 12.02 7.33 2.30
N THR A 15 11.56 6.78 3.43
CA THR A 15 10.67 5.62 3.44
C THR A 15 9.53 5.82 4.43
N VAL A 16 8.33 5.39 4.06
CA VAL A 16 7.22 5.18 4.99
C VAL A 16 7.19 3.70 5.35
N ALA A 17 7.47 3.40 6.63
CA ALA A 17 7.64 2.01 7.08
C ALA A 17 6.36 1.16 6.97
N ASN A 18 5.19 1.75 7.24
CA ASN A 18 3.89 1.11 7.02
C ASN A 18 2.80 2.18 6.88
N VAL A 19 2.07 2.22 5.76
CA VAL A 19 0.94 3.14 5.57
C VAL A 19 -0.26 2.83 6.48
N LEU A 20 -0.33 1.61 7.02
CA LEU A 20 -1.37 1.19 7.95
C LEU A 20 -0.97 1.35 9.42
N ALA A 21 0.20 1.92 9.72
CA ALA A 21 0.70 2.05 11.09
C ALA A 21 -0.32 2.74 12.01
N GLY A 22 -0.68 2.08 13.12
CA GLY A 22 -1.64 2.61 14.10
C GLY A 22 -3.12 2.44 13.70
N SER A 23 -3.39 1.88 12.53
CA SER A 23 -4.74 1.45 12.15
C SER A 23 -5.14 0.19 12.89
N GLN A 24 -6.41 0.06 13.26
CA GLN A 24 -6.96 -1.19 13.79
C GLN A 24 -6.86 -2.35 12.77
N PHE A 25 -6.74 -2.02 11.49
CA PHE A 25 -6.61 -2.98 10.39
C PHE A 25 -5.14 -3.29 10.02
N GLU A 26 -4.18 -2.81 10.81
CA GLU A 26 -2.78 -3.23 10.70
C GLU A 26 -2.60 -4.72 11.02
N PHE A 27 -3.47 -5.28 11.86
CA PHE A 27 -3.45 -6.71 12.21
C PHE A 27 -4.73 -7.39 11.74
N LEU A 28 -4.59 -8.52 11.06
CA LEU A 28 -5.74 -9.30 10.62
C LEU A 28 -6.41 -10.02 11.79
N ALA A 29 -7.69 -9.74 12.03
CA ALA A 29 -8.45 -10.41 13.09
C ALA A 29 -8.91 -11.83 12.72
N ARG A 30 -8.97 -12.15 11.43
CA ARG A 30 -9.52 -13.40 10.88
C ARG A 30 -8.92 -13.69 9.51
N PRO A 31 -8.97 -14.94 9.01
CA PRO A 31 -8.45 -15.27 7.69
C PRO A 31 -9.19 -14.41 6.66
N SER A 32 -8.45 -13.72 5.82
CA SER A 32 -9.01 -12.74 4.90
C SER A 32 -8.20 -12.66 3.61
N ILE A 33 -8.89 -12.43 2.51
CA ILE A 33 -8.27 -11.95 1.27
C ILE A 33 -7.95 -10.46 1.46
N VAL A 34 -6.70 -10.08 1.20
CA VAL A 34 -6.21 -8.72 1.30
C VAL A 34 -5.79 -8.26 -0.08
N GLN A 35 -6.46 -7.21 -0.57
CA GLN A 35 -6.15 -6.57 -1.83
C GLN A 35 -5.56 -5.19 -1.57
N VAL A 36 -4.40 -4.93 -2.14
CA VAL A 36 -3.70 -3.64 -2.03
C VAL A 36 -3.70 -2.97 -3.38
N PHE A 37 -4.18 -1.73 -3.42
CA PHE A 37 -4.18 -0.86 -4.58
C PHE A 37 -3.38 0.38 -4.25
N CYS A 38 -2.56 0.87 -5.17
CA CYS A 38 -1.67 1.98 -4.88
C CYS A 38 -1.43 2.81 -6.13
N VAL A 39 -1.53 4.13 -5.99
CA VAL A 39 -1.18 5.09 -7.05
C VAL A 39 -0.35 6.22 -6.48
N GLN A 40 0.46 6.84 -7.33
CA GLN A 40 1.19 8.08 -7.05
C GLN A 40 0.78 9.18 -8.02
N ASP A 41 0.99 10.44 -7.65
CA ASP A 41 0.72 11.56 -8.56
C ASP A 41 1.69 11.56 -9.76
N LEU A 42 1.26 12.21 -10.84
CA LEU A 42 2.08 12.32 -12.05
C LEU A 42 3.41 13.01 -11.72
N ALA A 43 4.52 12.37 -12.13
CA ALA A 43 5.91 12.75 -11.88
C ALA A 43 6.49 12.41 -10.49
N ASP A 44 5.68 11.87 -9.57
CA ASP A 44 6.21 11.25 -8.36
C ASP A 44 6.86 9.90 -8.69
N LEU A 45 7.87 9.55 -7.89
CA LEU A 45 8.65 8.31 -8.01
C LEU A 45 8.75 7.64 -6.64
N ALA A 46 7.86 6.69 -6.42
CA ALA A 46 7.83 5.82 -5.27
C ALA A 46 7.69 4.35 -5.69
N GLU A 47 8.29 3.48 -4.90
CA GLU A 47 8.16 2.05 -4.97
C GLU A 47 7.45 1.52 -3.73
N ILE A 48 6.72 0.42 -3.91
CA ILE A 48 5.91 -0.24 -2.89
C ILE A 48 6.46 -1.63 -2.62
N GLU A 49 6.36 -2.05 -1.37
CA GLU A 49 6.68 -3.39 -0.91
C GLU A 49 5.62 -3.83 0.10
N VAL A 50 5.19 -5.08 0.02
CA VAL A 50 4.06 -5.59 0.79
C VAL A 50 4.44 -6.86 1.52
N PHE A 51 4.14 -6.92 2.81
CA PHE A 51 4.29 -8.11 3.64
C PHE A 51 3.00 -8.44 4.37
N PHE A 52 2.70 -9.73 4.45
CA PHE A 52 1.68 -10.28 5.34
C PHE A 52 2.39 -11.09 6.42
N GLY A 53 2.41 -10.56 7.64
CA GLY A 53 3.15 -11.17 8.74
C GLY A 53 4.67 -11.17 8.46
N GLN A 54 5.24 -12.36 8.26
CA GLN A 54 6.66 -12.54 7.91
C GLN A 54 6.89 -12.84 6.43
N GLU A 55 5.83 -12.99 5.65
CA GLU A 55 5.91 -13.34 4.24
C GLU A 55 6.00 -12.09 3.36
N LEU A 56 6.93 -12.10 2.41
CA LEU A 56 7.05 -11.08 1.38
C LEU A 56 6.06 -11.40 0.25
N GLN A 57 5.07 -10.54 0.08
CA GLN A 57 4.04 -10.69 -0.94
C GLN A 57 4.41 -9.99 -2.24
N LEU A 58 5.06 -8.83 -2.11
CA LEU A 58 5.56 -8.08 -3.25
C LEU A 58 6.93 -7.51 -2.90
N PRO A 59 7.99 -7.87 -3.65
CA PRO A 59 9.27 -7.18 -3.54
C PRO A 59 9.11 -5.73 -3.97
N GLN A 60 10.06 -4.88 -3.58
CA GLN A 60 10.08 -3.48 -3.97
C GLN A 60 9.82 -3.30 -5.48
N SER A 61 8.66 -2.72 -5.81
CA SER A 61 8.12 -2.63 -7.16
C SER A 61 7.58 -1.23 -7.45
N PRO A 62 7.58 -0.77 -8.71
CA PRO A 62 7.06 0.55 -9.08
C PRO A 62 5.54 0.67 -8.85
N VAL A 63 5.10 1.87 -8.47
CA VAL A 63 3.68 2.22 -8.28
C VAL A 63 3.10 2.86 -9.55
N THR A 64 1.84 2.54 -9.89
CA THR A 64 1.15 3.16 -11.04
C THR A 64 0.93 4.66 -10.84
N GLN A 65 1.04 5.42 -11.91
CA GLN A 65 0.80 6.87 -11.89
C GLN A 65 -0.66 7.17 -12.20
N ALA A 66 -1.26 8.07 -11.43
CA ALA A 66 -2.62 8.55 -11.65
C ALA A 66 -2.64 10.08 -11.86
N VAL A 67 -3.75 10.58 -12.40
CA VAL A 67 -3.99 12.02 -12.47
C VAL A 67 -4.01 12.59 -11.05
N ALA A 68 -3.35 13.73 -10.86
CA ALA A 68 -3.19 14.36 -9.56
C ALA A 68 -4.52 14.51 -8.81
N GLY A 69 -4.55 14.07 -7.56
CA GLY A 69 -5.74 14.13 -6.71
C GLY A 69 -6.72 12.96 -6.86
N LEU A 70 -6.53 12.06 -7.83
CA LEU A 70 -7.30 10.83 -7.94
C LEU A 70 -6.68 9.71 -7.09
N GLY A 71 -7.54 8.88 -6.51
CA GLY A 71 -7.13 7.66 -5.79
C GLY A 71 -7.07 6.44 -6.72
N PRO A 72 -6.65 5.28 -6.19
CA PRO A 72 -6.60 4.04 -6.96
C PRO A 72 -7.97 3.60 -7.48
N ASN A 73 -8.01 3.13 -8.72
CA ASN A 73 -9.17 2.53 -9.36
C ASN A 73 -9.14 1.00 -9.20
N VAL A 74 -10.34 0.42 -9.08
CA VAL A 74 -10.51 -1.04 -8.97
C VAL A 74 -11.14 -1.52 -10.27
N PRO A 75 -10.59 -2.55 -10.94
CA PRO A 75 -9.45 -3.40 -10.53
C PRO A 75 -8.08 -2.91 -11.03
N ASP A 76 -8.01 -1.84 -11.81
CA ASP A 76 -6.85 -1.52 -12.65
C ASP A 76 -5.55 -1.22 -11.88
N ASP A 77 -5.65 -0.65 -10.68
CA ASP A 77 -4.49 -0.29 -9.84
C ASP A 77 -4.16 -1.35 -8.76
N GLU A 78 -4.59 -2.60 -8.96
CA GLU A 78 -4.29 -3.71 -8.05
C GLU A 78 -2.79 -4.07 -8.10
N ILE A 79 -2.15 -4.09 -6.94
CA ILE A 79 -0.73 -4.42 -6.80
C ILE A 79 -0.56 -5.84 -6.23
N VAL A 80 -1.33 -6.18 -5.21
CA VAL A 80 -1.30 -7.47 -4.52
C VAL A 80 -2.72 -7.92 -4.21
N ASN A 81 -2.95 -9.22 -4.36
CA ASN A 81 -4.17 -9.89 -3.96
C ASN A 81 -3.81 -11.29 -3.46
N ASP A 82 -3.74 -11.44 -2.14
CA ASP A 82 -3.42 -12.72 -1.53
C ASP A 82 -4.15 -12.88 -0.18
N ILE A 83 -4.04 -14.08 0.40
CA ILE A 83 -4.68 -14.47 1.65
C ILE A 83 -3.74 -14.20 2.82
N GLY A 84 -4.23 -13.46 3.82
CA GLY A 84 -3.56 -13.30 5.09
C GLY A 84 -4.14 -14.20 6.18
N ALA A 85 -3.28 -14.70 7.06
CA ALA A 85 -3.66 -15.49 8.22
C ALA A 85 -4.12 -14.58 9.38
N PRO A 86 -4.92 -15.12 10.33
CA PRO A 86 -5.24 -14.40 11.56
C PRO A 86 -3.97 -14.05 12.34
N GLY A 87 -3.89 -12.81 12.81
CA GLY A 87 -2.74 -12.28 13.54
C GLY A 87 -1.65 -11.68 12.67
N ASP A 88 -1.69 -11.86 11.35
CA ASP A 88 -0.70 -11.26 10.45
C ASP A 88 -0.74 -9.75 10.54
N ARG A 89 0.46 -9.17 10.63
CA ARG A 89 0.67 -7.73 10.50
C ARG A 89 0.77 -7.39 9.03
N LEU A 90 -0.14 -6.56 8.53
CA LEU A 90 -0.09 -6.00 7.18
C LEU A 90 0.90 -4.84 7.17
N VAL A 91 1.98 -5.00 6.41
CA VAL A 91 2.97 -3.96 6.19
C VAL A 91 2.96 -3.57 4.72
N VAL A 92 2.53 -2.33 4.45
CA VAL A 92 2.67 -1.72 3.13
C VAL A 92 3.69 -0.61 3.25
N ARG A 93 4.91 -0.90 2.81
CA ARG A 93 6.06 -0.02 2.87
C ARG A 93 6.17 0.75 1.56
N LEU A 94 6.50 2.04 1.66
CA LEU A 94 6.74 2.92 0.52
C LEU A 94 8.15 3.50 0.60
N VAL A 95 8.82 3.60 -0.54
CA VAL A 95 10.17 4.15 -0.67
C VAL A 95 10.17 5.18 -1.79
N GLU A 96 10.66 6.38 -1.54
CA GLU A 96 10.85 7.41 -2.58
C GLU A 96 12.16 7.14 -3.32
N THR A 97 12.13 7.11 -4.65
CA THR A 97 13.27 6.72 -5.50
C THR A 97 13.71 7.79 -6.49
N GLY A 98 12.93 8.88 -6.65
CA GLY A 98 13.23 9.98 -7.56
C GLY A 98 14.23 11.01 -7.03
N ALA A 99 14.36 11.13 -5.70
CA ALA A 99 15.27 12.05 -4.99
C ALA A 99 15.10 13.54 -5.39
N ALA A 100 13.98 13.92 -6.00
CA ALA A 100 13.74 15.25 -6.53
C ALA A 100 12.64 16.01 -5.79
N ALA A 101 11.63 15.29 -5.28
CA ALA A 101 10.47 15.86 -4.60
C ALA A 101 9.87 14.86 -3.61
N VAL A 102 9.04 15.37 -2.70
CA VAL A 102 8.23 14.52 -1.81
C VAL A 102 7.18 13.82 -2.65
N ALA A 103 7.14 12.49 -2.64
CA ALA A 103 6.13 11.72 -3.35
C ALA A 103 4.84 11.64 -2.54
N LEU A 104 3.69 11.88 -3.19
CA LEU A 104 2.38 11.66 -2.61
C LEU A 104 1.78 10.36 -3.15
N VAL A 105 1.62 9.39 -2.25
CA VAL A 105 1.13 8.06 -2.59
C VAL A 105 -0.22 7.82 -1.93
N ARG A 106 -1.21 7.40 -2.71
CA ARG A 106 -2.55 7.04 -2.24
C ARG A 106 -2.71 5.53 -2.29
N THR A 107 -2.92 4.93 -1.14
CA THR A 107 -3.09 3.49 -0.99
C THR A 107 -4.52 3.17 -0.58
N MET A 108 -5.12 2.17 -1.22
CA MET A 108 -6.36 1.57 -0.80
C MET A 108 -6.13 0.11 -0.45
N VAL A 109 -6.59 -0.31 0.73
CA VAL A 109 -6.51 -1.71 1.17
C VAL A 109 -7.92 -2.22 1.40
N LYS A 110 -8.28 -3.30 0.71
CA LYS A 110 -9.55 -4.00 0.90
C LYS A 110 -9.29 -5.31 1.63
N ILE A 111 -10.06 -5.54 2.70
CA ILE A 111 -9.97 -6.78 3.46
C ILE A 111 -11.32 -7.48 3.38
N THR A 112 -11.31 -8.66 2.76
CA THR A 112 -12.47 -9.51 2.56
C THR A 112 -12.31 -10.78 3.39
N PRO A 113 -13.07 -10.94 4.47
CA PRO A 113 -13.01 -12.15 5.28
C PRO A 113 -13.35 -13.40 4.47
N LEU A 114 -12.63 -14.49 4.75
CA LEU A 114 -12.93 -15.83 4.25
C LEU A 114 -14.08 -16.48 5.04
#